data_AF-A0A359BAS5-F1
#
_entry.id   AF-A0A359BAS5-F1
#
_cell.length_a   1.000
_cell.length_b   1.000
_cell.length_c   1.000
_cell.angle_alpha   90.00
_cell.angle_beta   90.00
_cell.angle_gamma   90.00
#
_symmetry.space_group_name_H-M   'P 1'
#
loop_
_entity.id
_entity.type
_entity.pdbx_description
1 polymer ?
#
loop_
_entity_poly.entity_id
_entity_poly.type
_entity_poly.pdbx_seq_one_letter_code
_entity_poly.pdbx_strand_id
1 'polypeptide(L)'
;MASLLQNILGNDDDFKINDQVIANDTLMGLKGSATAYLGATLESSTPEIRRMCSEFLSQSVMAHEGMTALSIKKGWYKPYISPEEQIAQTFKQSEWVLNANT
;
A
#
# COMPACT_ATOMS: atom_id res chain seq x y z
N MET A 1 -7.33 13.75 33.68
CA MET A 1 -7.05 12.30 33.80
C MET A 1 -7.04 11.61 32.41
N ALA A 2 -6.54 12.28 31.36
CA ALA A 2 -6.37 11.69 30.02
C ALA A 2 -4.93 11.21 29.74
N SER A 3 -3.97 11.56 30.62
CA SER A 3 -2.54 11.46 30.34
C SER A 3 -2.00 10.04 30.17
N LEU A 4 -2.54 9.04 30.88
CA LEU A 4 -2.03 7.66 30.76
C LEU A 4 -2.49 6.97 29.46
N LEU A 5 -3.75 7.16 29.07
CA LEU A 5 -4.26 6.65 27.79
C LEU A 5 -3.60 7.38 26.61
N GLN A 6 -3.45 8.70 26.69
CA GLN A 6 -2.76 9.49 25.67
C GLN A 6 -1.27 9.11 25.53
N ASN A 7 -0.58 8.83 26.64
CA ASN A 7 0.82 8.39 26.62
C ASN A 7 1.01 6.96 26.08
N ILE A 8 -0.01 6.09 26.18
CA ILE A 8 0.06 4.71 25.69
C ILE A 8 -0.38 4.61 24.22
N LEU A 9 -1.38 5.39 23.82
CA LEU A 9 -1.97 5.35 22.48
C LEU A 9 -1.36 6.37 21.51
N GLY A 10 -0.56 7.32 22.00
CA GLY A 10 -0.10 8.48 21.23
C GLY A 10 -1.16 9.59 21.20
N ASN A 11 -0.75 10.78 20.77
CA ASN A 11 -1.72 11.84 20.44
C ASN A 11 -2.41 11.51 19.10
N ASP A 12 -3.61 12.05 18.86
CA ASP A 12 -4.29 11.89 17.56
C ASP A 12 -3.40 12.38 16.38
N ASP A 13 -2.49 13.32 16.65
CA ASP A 13 -1.50 13.85 15.71
C ASP A 13 -0.29 12.92 15.47
N ASP A 14 -0.07 11.89 16.30
CA ASP A 14 1.04 10.92 16.12
C ASP A 14 0.73 9.91 15.00
N PHE A 15 -0.55 9.66 14.71
CA PHE A 15 -0.97 8.73 13.68
C PHE A 15 -1.05 9.41 12.32
N LYS A 16 0.08 9.47 11.61
CA LYS A 16 0.19 10.05 10.26
C LYS A 16 -0.44 9.16 9.17
N ILE A 17 -1.75 8.91 9.29
CA ILE A 17 -2.55 8.23 8.28
C ILE A 17 -3.37 9.26 7.51
N ASN A 18 -2.96 9.49 6.26
CA ASN A 18 -3.75 10.23 5.29
C ASN A 18 -4.10 9.33 4.10
N ASP A 19 -4.95 9.81 3.19
CA ASP A 19 -5.38 9.05 2.01
C ASP A 19 -4.20 8.53 1.16
N GLN A 20 -3.11 9.29 1.06
CA GLN A 20 -1.91 8.88 0.33
C GLN A 20 -1.19 7.71 1.01
N VAL A 21 -1.11 7.70 2.34
CA VAL A 21 -0.55 6.59 3.12
C VAL A 21 -1.41 5.34 2.95
N ILE A 22 -2.75 5.47 3.04
CA ILE A 22 -3.68 4.36 2.83
C ILE A 22 -3.54 3.80 1.40
N ALA A 23 -3.44 4.68 0.39
CA ALA A 23 -3.26 4.26 -1.00
C ALA A 23 -1.95 3.52 -1.22
N ASN A 24 -0.84 4.00 -0.63
CA ASN A 24 0.47 3.34 -0.71
C ASN A 24 0.47 1.97 -0.03
N ASP A 25 -0.12 1.87 1.16
CA ASP A 25 -0.27 0.60 1.87
C ASP A 25 -1.15 -0.39 1.09
N THR A 26 -2.27 0.09 0.54
CA THR A 26 -3.15 -0.72 -0.31
C THR A 26 -2.42 -1.23 -1.56
N LEU A 27 -1.64 -0.38 -2.24
CA LEU A 27 -0.84 -0.79 -3.40
C LEU A 27 0.20 -1.86 -3.01
N MET A 28 0.84 -1.73 -1.84
CA MET A 28 1.77 -2.74 -1.33
C MET A 28 1.06 -4.06 -1.03
N GLY A 29 -0.07 -4.00 -0.33
CA GLY A 29 -0.90 -5.17 -0.01
C GLY A 29 -1.33 -5.92 -1.27
N LEU A 30 -1.82 -5.20 -2.29
CA LEU A 30 -2.25 -5.80 -3.55
C LEU A 30 -1.11 -6.48 -4.33
N LYS A 31 0.12 -5.91 -4.30
CA LYS A 31 1.31 -6.58 -4.87
C LYS A 31 1.63 -7.87 -4.12
N GLY A 32 1.55 -7.83 -2.79
CA GLY A 32 1.75 -9.00 -1.93
C GLY A 32 0.72 -10.10 -2.22
N SER A 33 -0.57 -9.74 -2.25
CA SER A 33 -1.66 -10.65 -2.60
C SER A 33 -1.50 -11.24 -3.99
N ALA A 34 -1.18 -10.42 -5.00
CA ALA A 34 -0.94 -10.92 -6.36
C ALA A 34 0.21 -11.93 -6.40
N THR A 35 1.32 -11.64 -5.72
CA THR A 35 2.47 -12.56 -5.65
C THR A 35 2.09 -13.88 -4.96
N ALA A 36 1.37 -13.81 -3.84
CA ALA A 36 0.91 -14.97 -3.10
C ALA A 36 -0.06 -15.83 -3.93
N TYR A 37 -1.03 -15.20 -4.60
CA TYR A 37 -2.00 -15.91 -5.45
C TYR A 37 -1.37 -16.49 -6.72
N LEU A 38 -0.35 -15.84 -7.28
CA LEU A 38 0.45 -16.41 -8.36
C LEU A 38 1.16 -17.69 -7.91
N GLY A 39 1.87 -17.64 -6.78
CA GLY A 39 2.53 -18.83 -6.20
C GLY A 39 1.53 -19.96 -5.95
N ALA A 40 0.41 -19.64 -5.27
CA ALA A 40 -0.65 -20.61 -5.02
C ALA A 40 -1.25 -21.21 -6.30
N THR A 41 -1.43 -20.41 -7.36
CA THR A 41 -1.92 -20.90 -8.66
C THR A 41 -0.96 -21.92 -9.28
N LEU A 42 0.36 -21.67 -9.20
CA LEU A 42 1.38 -22.55 -9.77
C LEU A 42 1.52 -23.85 -8.96
N GLU A 43 1.40 -23.77 -7.63
CA GLU A 43 1.66 -24.89 -6.72
C GLU A 43 0.41 -25.71 -6.36
N SER A 44 -0.80 -25.22 -6.66
CA SER A 44 -2.04 -25.92 -6.36
C SER A 44 -2.07 -27.34 -6.95
N SER A 45 -2.50 -28.32 -6.16
CA SER A 45 -2.61 -29.72 -6.58
C SER A 45 -3.94 -30.04 -7.28
N THR A 46 -5.00 -29.27 -7.01
CA THR A 46 -6.33 -29.49 -7.59
C THR A 46 -6.73 -28.38 -8.57
N PRO A 47 -7.48 -28.70 -9.64
CA PRO A 47 -7.98 -27.69 -10.59
C PRO A 47 -8.86 -26.62 -9.94
N GLU A 48 -9.64 -26.97 -8.93
CA GLU A 48 -10.59 -26.08 -8.27
C GLU A 48 -9.88 -24.97 -7.50
N ILE A 49 -8.85 -25.33 -6.71
CA ILE A 49 -8.05 -24.36 -5.96
C ILE A 49 -7.22 -23.52 -6.91
N ARG A 50 -6.64 -24.12 -7.95
CA ARG A 50 -5.91 -23.40 -9.00
C ARG A 50 -6.77 -22.31 -9.64
N ARG A 51 -8.02 -22.62 -9.99
CA ARG A 51 -8.96 -21.67 -10.59
C ARG A 51 -9.32 -20.54 -9.63
N MET A 52 -9.60 -20.87 -8.37
CA MET A 52 -9.90 -19.86 -7.35
C MET A 52 -8.73 -18.89 -7.14
N CYS A 53 -7.50 -19.40 -7.01
CA CYS A 53 -6.32 -18.56 -6.85
C CYS A 53 -6.03 -17.72 -8.09
N SER A 54 -6.23 -18.24 -9.30
CA SER A 54 -6.05 -17.46 -10.52
C SER A 54 -7.08 -16.33 -10.66
N GLU A 55 -8.32 -16.56 -10.21
CA GLU A 55 -9.36 -15.52 -10.12
C GLU A 55 -8.97 -14.42 -9.12
N PHE A 56 -8.48 -14.76 -7.93
CA PHE A 56 -8.02 -13.76 -6.96
C PHE A 56 -6.76 -13.02 -7.40
N LEU A 57 -5.84 -13.67 -8.12
CA LEU A 57 -4.73 -13.00 -8.79
C LEU A 57 -5.25 -11.93 -9.76
N SER A 58 -6.19 -12.29 -10.64
CA SER A 58 -6.78 -11.36 -11.60
C SER A 58 -7.45 -10.16 -10.91
N GLN A 59 -8.23 -10.41 -9.85
CA GLN A 59 -8.85 -9.36 -9.05
C GLN A 59 -7.81 -8.44 -8.39
N SER A 60 -6.73 -9.00 -7.85
CA SER A 60 -5.64 -8.23 -7.23
C SER A 60 -4.97 -7.30 -8.24
N VAL A 61 -4.73 -7.78 -9.47
CA VAL A 61 -4.16 -6.98 -10.56
C VAL A 61 -5.09 -5.84 -10.96
N MET A 62 -6.38 -6.12 -11.17
CA MET A 62 -7.38 -5.09 -11.53
C MET A 62 -7.54 -4.04 -10.42
N ALA A 63 -7.57 -4.46 -9.15
CA ALA A 63 -7.64 -3.54 -8.02
C ALA A 63 -6.37 -2.67 -7.94
N HIS A 64 -5.19 -3.24 -8.19
CA HIS A 64 -3.93 -2.50 -8.19
C HIS A 64 -3.89 -1.45 -9.33
N GLU A 65 -4.39 -1.81 -10.51
CA GLU A 65 -4.55 -0.87 -11.63
C GLU A 65 -5.48 0.30 -11.24
N GLY A 66 -6.66 -0.01 -10.71
CA GLY A 66 -7.62 1.01 -10.27
C GLY A 66 -7.05 1.95 -9.21
N MET A 67 -6.36 1.40 -8.21
CA MET A 67 -5.70 2.19 -7.17
C MET A 67 -4.55 3.04 -7.73
N THR A 68 -3.77 2.49 -8.68
CA THR A 68 -2.70 3.24 -9.35
C THR A 68 -3.28 4.43 -10.13
N ALA A 69 -4.36 4.22 -10.88
CA ALA A 69 -5.04 5.28 -11.62
C ALA A 69 -5.58 6.37 -10.68
N LEU A 70 -6.15 5.98 -9.53
CA LEU A 70 -6.58 6.92 -8.51
C LEU A 70 -5.41 7.73 -7.93
N SER A 71 -4.31 7.07 -7.57
CA SER A 71 -3.12 7.70 -7.01
C SER A 71 -2.49 8.69 -7.99
N ILE A 72 -2.49 8.39 -9.29
CA ILE A 72 -2.06 9.33 -10.34
C ILE A 72 -3.02 10.52 -10.41
N LYS A 73 -4.33 10.28 -10.48
CA LYS A 73 -5.36 11.32 -10.56
C LYS A 73 -5.32 12.28 -9.36
N LYS A 74 -5.00 11.76 -8.17
CA LYS A 74 -4.87 12.54 -6.92
C LYS A 74 -3.50 13.22 -6.77
N GLY A 75 -2.55 12.93 -7.65
CA GLY A 75 -1.18 13.49 -7.60
C GLY A 75 -0.27 12.85 -6.55
N TRP A 76 -0.71 11.76 -5.92
CA TRP A 76 0.07 10.99 -4.94
C TRP A 76 1.18 10.17 -5.60
N TYR A 77 0.97 9.76 -6.84
CA TYR A 77 1.94 9.03 -7.65
C TYR A 77 2.18 9.77 -8.97
N LYS A 78 3.45 10.07 -9.27
CA LYS A 78 3.85 10.81 -10.47
C LYS A 78 4.79 9.91 -11.30
N PRO A 79 4.27 9.09 -12.22
CA PRO A 79 5.10 8.10 -12.93
C PRO A 79 6.06 8.71 -13.95
N TYR A 80 5.80 9.94 -14.41
CA TYR A 80 6.51 10.55 -15.55
C TYR A 80 7.51 11.65 -15.17
N ILE A 81 7.74 11.89 -13.88
CA ILE A 81 8.86 12.74 -13.42
C ILE A 81 10.17 11.94 -13.43
N SER A 82 11.32 12.61 -13.34
CA SER A 82 12.61 11.93 -13.40
C SER A 82 12.77 10.92 -12.25
N PRO A 83 13.50 9.80 -12.44
CA PRO A 83 13.74 8.82 -11.38
C PRO A 83 14.32 9.45 -10.11
N GLU A 84 15.22 10.42 -10.25
CA GLU A 84 15.82 11.16 -9.13
C GLU A 84 14.75 11.91 -8.34
N GLU A 85 13.83 12.57 -9.04
CA GLU A 85 12.71 13.28 -8.42
C GLU A 85 11.73 12.31 -7.74
N GLN A 86 11.46 11.13 -8.34
CA GLN A 86 10.62 10.10 -7.72
C GLN A 86 11.22 9.60 -6.40
N ILE A 87 12.53 9.35 -6.37
CA ILE A 87 13.25 8.92 -5.16
C ILE A 87 13.20 10.03 -4.11
N ALA A 88 13.48 11.28 -4.48
CA ALA A 88 13.45 12.41 -3.56
C ALA A 88 12.06 12.64 -2.94
N GLN A 89 10.98 12.54 -3.75
CA GLN A 89 9.60 12.64 -3.25
C GLN A 89 9.27 11.48 -2.30
N THR A 90 9.68 10.26 -2.64
CA THR A 90 9.46 9.07 -1.80
C THR A 90 10.20 9.20 -0.47
N PHE A 91 11.46 9.63 -0.49
CA PHE A 91 12.25 9.85 0.72
C PHE A 91 11.61 10.88 1.64
N LYS A 92 11.22 12.04 1.10
CA LYS A 92 10.51 13.08 1.85
C LYS A 92 9.20 12.59 2.45
N GLN A 93 8.46 11.76 1.72
CA GLN A 93 7.24 11.14 2.23
C GLN A 93 7.53 10.18 3.37
N SER A 94 8.57 9.35 3.25
CA SER A 94 9.02 8.46 4.32
C SER A 94 9.44 9.22 5.57
N GLU A 95 10.22 10.30 5.44
CA GLU A 95 10.56 11.17 6.57
C GLU A 95 9.32 11.77 7.22
N TRP A 96 8.34 12.22 6.42
CA TRP A 96 7.09 12.74 6.97
C TRP A 96 6.36 11.68 7.78
N VAL A 97 6.21 10.45 7.28
CA VAL A 97 5.56 9.34 8.01
C VAL A 97 6.35 8.97 9.28
N LEU A 98 7.68 8.89 9.19
CA LEU A 98 8.55 8.39 10.27
C LEU A 98 8.88 9.43 11.34
N ASN A 99 8.83 10.72 11.04
CA ASN A 99 9.08 11.81 12.01
C ASN A 99 7.90 12.01 12.98
N ALA A 100 7.38 10.92 13.56
CA ALA A 100 6.72 10.99 14.86
C ALA A 100 7.81 11.35 15.88
N ASN A 101 7.58 12.42 16.64
CA ASN A 101 8.52 13.06 17.55
C ASN A 101 9.42 12.05 18.32
N THR A 102 10.74 12.11 18.09
CA THR A 102 11.72 11.86 19.16
C THR A 102 11.85 13.10 20.02
#